data_AF-D4ZGE3-F1
#
_entry.id   AF-D4ZGE3-F1
#
_cell.length_a   1.000
_cell.length_b   1.000
_cell.length_c   1.000
_cell.angle_alpha   90.00
_cell.angle_beta   90.00
_cell.angle_gamma   90.00
#
_symmetry.space_group_name_H-M   'P 1'
#
loop_
_entity.id
_entity.type
_entity.pdbx_description
1 polymer ?
#
loop_
_entity_poly.entity_id
_entity_poly.type
_entity_poly.pdbx_seq_one_letter_code
_entity_poly.pdbx_strand_id
1 'polypeptide(L)' 'MKNIPLQVNIEGQDSFVDTDWLAIMATLKKRGLEQDELASLYLELTSGMRVTTRGLSLAKLNTNT' A
#
# COMPACT_ATOMS: atom_id res chain seq x y z
N MET A 1 -13.28 -1.93 -7.93
CA MET A 1 -12.43 -1.59 -6.77
C MET A 1 -12.66 -2.65 -5.71
N LYS A 2 -11.59 -3.25 -5.18
CA LYS A 2 -11.67 -4.15 -4.02
C LYS A 2 -10.92 -3.46 -2.87
N ASN A 3 -11.62 -2.63 -2.11
CA ASN A 3 -11.00 -1.87 -1.04
C ASN A 3 -10.62 -2.80 0.11
N ILE A 4 -9.39 -2.66 0.60
CA ILE A 4 -8.91 -3.28 1.83
C ILE A 4 -8.38 -2.20 2.78
N PRO A 5 -8.59 -2.34 4.10
CA PRO A 5 -7.95 -1.47 5.07
C PRO A 5 -6.47 -1.84 5.15
N LEU A 6 -5.59 -0.85 4.96
CA LEU A 6 -4.16 -1.02 5.21
C LEU A 6 -3.78 -0.29 6.49
N GLN A 7 -3.15 -1.00 7.41
CA GLN A 7 -2.47 -0.38 8.53
C GLN A 7 -1.15 0.22 8.05
N VAL A 8 -1.02 1.54 8.13
CA VAL A 8 0.14 2.27 7.64
C VAL A 8 0.76 3.09 8.77
N ASN A 9 2.08 3.26 8.71
CA ASN A 9 2.75 4.26 9.53
C ASN A 9 3.20 5.41 8.61
N ILE A 10 2.60 6.58 8.80
CA ILE A 10 2.89 7.79 8.06
C ILE A 10 3.56 8.76 9.03
N GLU A 11 4.84 9.09 8.77
CA GLU A 11 5.60 10.04 9.58
C GLU A 11 5.64 9.72 11.08
N GLY A 12 5.68 8.42 11.42
CA GLY A 12 5.67 7.97 12.82
C GLY A 12 4.28 7.81 13.43
N GLN A 13 3.21 8.18 12.72
CA GLN A 13 1.83 8.01 13.18
C GLN A 13 1.16 6.81 12.52
N ASP A 14 0.57 5.95 13.36
CA ASP A 14 -0.24 4.83 12.89
C ASP A 14 -1.60 5.31 12.37
N SER A 15 -1.99 4.82 11.21
CA SER A 15 -3.25 5.15 10.55
C SER A 15 -3.80 3.95 9.78
N PHE A 16 -5.08 4.03 9.40
CA PHE A 16 -5.73 3.07 8.51
C PHE A 16 -6.17 3.79 7.23
N VAL A 17 -5.81 3.23 6.08
CA VAL A 17 -6.17 3.78 4.76
C VAL A 17 -6.89 2.74 3.93
N ASP A 18 -8.06 3.11 3.41
CA ASP A 18 -8.77 2.27 2.43
C ASP A 18 -8.06 2.33 1.09
N THR A 19 -7.57 1.18 0.64
CA THR A 19 -6.78 1.11 -0.60
C THR A 19 -7.36 0.07 -1.55
N ASP A 20 -7.38 0.36 -2.86
CA ASP A 20 -7.81 -0.61 -3.86
C ASP A 20 -6.76 -1.70 -4.05
N TRP A 21 -7.07 -2.90 -3.58
CA TRP A 21 -6.22 -4.08 -3.72
C TRP A 21 -5.87 -4.38 -5.19
N LEU A 22 -6.80 -4.13 -6.13
CA LEU A 22 -6.56 -4.44 -7.54
C LEU A 22 -5.41 -3.59 -8.12
N ALA A 23 -5.30 -2.33 -7.68
CA ALA A 23 -4.22 -1.44 -8.08
C ALA A 23 -2.87 -1.87 -7.47
N ILE A 24 -2.86 -2.29 -6.20
CA ILE A 24 -1.69 -2.86 -5.54
C ILE A 24 -1.23 -4.13 -6.27
N MET A 25 -2.15 -5.08 -6.46
CA MET A 25 -1.89 -6.35 -7.13
C MET A 25 -1.34 -6.14 -8.54
N ALA A 26 -1.92 -5.23 -9.33
CA ALA A 26 -1.42 -4.92 -10.66
C ALA A 26 0.01 -4.35 -10.63
N THR A 27 0.33 -3.53 -9.64
CA THR A 27 1.68 -2.95 -9.46
C THR A 27 2.70 -4.01 -9.08
N LEU A 28 2.33 -4.92 -8.17
CA LEU A 28 3.19 -5.99 -7.69
C LEU A 28 3.41 -7.09 -8.73
N LYS A 29 2.37 -7.45 -9.51
CA LYS A 29 2.52 -8.34 -10.67
C LYS A 29 3.53 -7.81 -11.68
N LYS A 30 3.50 -6.50 -11.98
CA LYS A 30 4.49 -5.86 -12.86
C LYS A 30 5.92 -5.90 -12.30
N ARG A 31 6.09 -6.08 -10.99
CA ARG A 31 7.37 -6.21 -10.30
C ARG A 31 7.82 -7.67 -10.15
N GLY A 32 7.05 -8.63 -10.68
CA GLY A 32 7.44 -10.04 -10.73
C GLY A 32 6.86 -10.91 -9.62
N LEU A 33 5.92 -10.41 -8.80
CA LEU A 33 5.27 -11.26 -7.79
C LEU A 33 4.31 -12.26 -8.43
N GLU A 34 4.43 -13.51 -8.01
CA GLU A 34 3.58 -14.62 -8.42
C GLU A 34 2.24 -14.65 -7.67
N GLN A 35 1.31 -15.48 -8.14
CA GLN A 35 -0.08 -15.45 -7.69
C GLN A 35 -0.27 -15.93 -6.24
N ASP A 36 0.56 -16.87 -5.80
CA ASP A 36 0.63 -17.40 -4.44
C ASP A 36 1.27 -16.39 -3.47
N GLU A 37 2.32 -15.69 -3.89
CA GLU A 37 2.93 -14.58 -3.13
C GLU A 37 1.90 -13.45 -2.90
N LEU A 38 1.13 -13.11 -3.94
CA LEU A 38 0.07 -12.10 -3.85
C LEU A 38 -1.08 -12.53 -2.94
N ALA A 39 -1.43 -13.82 -2.94
CA ALA A 39 -2.46 -14.35 -2.05
C ALA A 39 -2.02 -14.30 -0.58
N SER A 40 -0.76 -14.65 -0.32
CA SER A 40 -0.16 -14.57 1.02
C SER A 40 -0.10 -13.13 1.51
N LEU A 41 0.39 -12.20 0.66
CA LEU A 41 0.44 -10.78 0.97
C LEU A 41 -0.94 -10.19 1.25
N TYR A 42 -1.96 -10.59 0.48
CA TYR A 42 -3.34 -10.17 0.72
C TYR A 42 -3.80 -10.55 2.13
N LEU A 43 -3.58 -11.80 2.53
CA LEU A 43 -3.93 -12.30 3.85
C LEU A 43 -3.20 -11.52 4.95
N GLU A 44 -1.88 -11.36 4.82
CA GLU A 44 -1.06 -10.60 5.77
C GLU A 44 -1.55 -9.16 5.93
N LEU A 45 -1.78 -8.43 4.83
CA LEU A 45 -2.28 -7.06 4.87
C LEU A 45 -3.66 -6.98 5.53
N THR A 46 -4.58 -7.89 5.20
CA THR A 46 -5.92 -7.92 5.82
C THR A 46 -5.91 -8.39 7.28
N SER A 47 -4.84 -9.05 7.72
CA SER A 47 -4.62 -9.44 9.12
C SER A 47 -3.97 -8.35 9.98
N GLY A 48 -3.69 -7.18 9.41
CA GLY A 48 -3.08 -6.04 10.12
C GLY A 48 -1.56 -5.95 9.97
N MET A 49 -0.97 -6.57 8.94
CA MET A 49 0.44 -6.32 8.64
C MET A 49 0.67 -4.83 8.38
N ARG A 50 1.54 -4.21 9.20
CA ARG A 50 1.87 -2.79 9.07
C ARG A 50 2.76 -2.56 7.86
N VAL A 51 2.32 -1.67 6.97
CA VAL A 51 3.11 -1.19 5.84
C VAL A 51 3.79 0.13 6.24
N THR A 52 5.10 0.21 6.03
CA THR A 52 5.88 1.44 6.30
C THR A 52 6.55 1.92 5.04
N THR A 53 6.45 3.21 4.73
CA THR A 53 7.29 3.85 3.72
C THR A 53 8.49 4.48 4.41
N ARG A 54 9.67 3.86 4.34
CA ARG A 54 10.91 4.54 4.76
C ARG A 54 11.35 5.50 3.65
N GLY A 55 11.25 6.80 3.90
CA GLY A 55 11.93 7.83 3.08
C GLY A 55 11.15 8.40 1.89
N LEU A 56 9.82 8.35 1.87
CA LEU A 56 9.01 9.05 0.87
C LEU A 56 8.37 10.30 1.49
N SER A 57 9.03 11.45 1.34
CA SER A 57 8.40 12.75 1.61
C SER A 57 7.50 13.12 0.43
N LEU A 58 6.18 13.15 0.65
CA LEU A 58 5.23 13.67 -0.34
C LEU A 58 5.34 15.20 -0.35
N ALA A 59 6.17 15.75 -1.23
CA ALA A 59 6.18 17.18 -1.47
C ALA A 59 4.99 17.55 -2.37
N LYS A 60 4.16 18.50 -1.93
CA LYS A 60 3.15 19.10 -2.80
C LYS A 60 3.88 19.87 -3.89
N LEU A 61 3.68 19.48 -5.15
CA LEU A 61 4.15 20.23 -6.30
C LEU A 61 3.28 21.50 -6.39
N ASN A 62 3.76 22.61 -5.84
CA ASN A 62 3.14 23.90 -6.04
C ASN A 62 3.42 24.32 -7.48
N THR A 63 2.49 24.02 -8.40
CA THR A 63 2.47 24.63 -9.72
C THR A 63 2.01 26.08 -9.57
N ASN A 64 2.92 26.94 -9.09
CA ASN A 64 2.73 28.37 -9.27
C ASN A 64 2.98 28.65 -10.77
N THR A 65 1.91 29.03 -11.45
CA THR A 65 1.90 29.66 -12.78
C THR A 65 2.88 30.82 -12.88
#